data_AF-A0A2D6HC91-F1
#
_entry.id   AF-A0A2D6HC91-F1
#
_cell.length_a   1.000
_cell.length_b   1.000
_cell.length_c   1.000
_cell.angle_alpha   90.00
_cell.angle_beta   90.00
_cell.angle_gamma   90.00
#
_symmetry.space_group_name_H-M   'P 1'
#
loop_
_entity.id
_entity.type
_entity.pdbx_description
1 polymer ?
#
loop_
_entity_poly.entity_id
_entity_poly.type
_entity_poly.pdbx_seq_one_letter_code
_entity_poly.pdbx_strand_id
1 'polypeptide(L)'
;MSTHPRRLVLAILSITATACNSTRSERAPVLTDEPVAGLAPAARVAHLSEQGGDPVGLAALRAAFKKRNQGYDLEWVDPLEQLPPQPHPRVAFIQDGDGEGTLLRASGDSRVTSGLAVGDAVLLHAGEELTVAGGLSAVVFHLPADLPAELPTFVRPDWDPRITDQPGGCAEETGAYRRILLTWEPDVGPFIYRALNAHRVRITDSFTHYHPVDGGFDEFYLVQMVQPGARLLTSDQVARIEDPEGVSAAEATTLLKSTSLSPGDLVYLPRGTIHRGLGGVLAQIITVPGFRPGAEIGVDHHLQAIAERLGLEGGGLLPYHEAASGRAVVK
;
A
#
# COMPACT_ATOMS: atom_id res chain seq x y z
N MET A 1 28.77 -48.13 68.11
CA MET A 1 27.85 -48.67 67.09
C MET A 1 27.75 -47.65 65.97
N SER A 2 27.84 -48.15 64.73
CA SER A 2 28.07 -47.46 63.46
C SER A 2 27.26 -46.18 63.22
N THR A 3 27.96 -45.08 62.91
CA THR A 3 27.38 -43.87 62.31
C THR A 3 27.87 -43.76 60.87
N HIS A 4 27.01 -44.11 59.91
CA HIS A 4 27.27 -43.93 58.48
C HIS A 4 27.18 -42.45 58.08
N PRO A 5 28.15 -41.91 57.32
CA PRO A 5 27.98 -40.62 56.66
C PRO A 5 27.24 -40.78 55.33
N ARG A 6 26.22 -39.94 55.11
CA ARG A 6 25.49 -39.80 53.85
C ARG A 6 26.42 -39.25 52.77
N ARG A 7 26.62 -40.01 51.68
CA ARG A 7 27.23 -39.51 50.45
C ARG A 7 26.19 -38.74 49.63
N LEU A 8 26.48 -37.47 49.38
CA LEU A 8 25.79 -36.62 48.44
C LEU A 8 26.21 -37.04 47.03
N VAL A 9 25.28 -37.58 46.23
CA VAL A 9 25.52 -37.87 44.81
C VAL A 9 25.10 -36.63 44.02
N LEU A 10 26.10 -35.92 43.51
CA LEU A 10 25.93 -34.78 42.60
C LEU A 10 25.70 -35.35 41.19
N ALA A 11 24.47 -35.30 40.70
CA ALA A 11 24.15 -35.67 39.32
C ALA A 11 24.53 -34.51 38.39
N ILE A 12 25.60 -34.68 37.62
CA ILE A 12 25.99 -33.79 36.54
C ILE A 12 25.14 -34.14 35.32
N LEU A 13 24.08 -33.37 35.07
CA LEU A 13 23.34 -33.41 33.80
C LEU A 13 24.19 -32.71 32.73
N SER A 14 24.78 -33.52 31.85
CA SER A 14 25.42 -33.03 30.63
C SER A 14 24.33 -32.72 29.60
N ILE A 15 24.06 -31.43 29.37
CA ILE A 15 23.22 -30.95 28.27
C ILE A 15 24.10 -30.99 27.01
N THR A 16 23.90 -32.01 26.19
CA THR A 16 24.41 -32.01 24.81
C THR A 16 23.55 -31.07 23.98
N ALA A 17 24.08 -29.88 23.73
CA ALA A 17 23.54 -28.95 22.75
C ALA A 17 23.74 -29.52 21.34
N THR A 18 22.68 -30.08 20.77
CA THR A 18 22.64 -30.41 19.34
C THR A 18 22.45 -29.10 18.59
N ALA A 19 23.55 -28.57 18.05
CA ALA A 19 23.54 -27.43 17.15
C ALA A 19 22.81 -27.80 15.85
N CYS A 20 21.54 -27.43 15.73
CA CYS A 20 20.83 -27.42 14.46
C CYS A 20 21.19 -26.11 13.73
N ASN A 21 22.23 -26.22 12.91
CA ASN A 21 22.67 -25.15 12.03
C ASN A 21 21.76 -25.15 10.79
N SER A 22 20.78 -24.25 10.72
CA SER A 22 20.11 -23.92 9.46
C SER A 22 19.72 -22.44 9.41
N THR A 23 20.72 -21.55 9.39
CA THR A 23 20.54 -20.20 8.89
C THR A 23 20.40 -20.25 7.36
N ARG A 24 19.24 -20.71 6.88
CA ARG A 24 18.78 -20.32 5.54
C ARG A 24 18.27 -18.90 5.68
N SER A 25 19.12 -17.95 5.28
CA SER A 25 18.66 -16.65 4.84
C SER A 25 17.65 -16.90 3.71
N GLU A 26 16.36 -16.77 4.03
CA GLU A 26 15.30 -16.70 3.04
C GLU A 26 15.53 -15.42 2.25
N ARG A 27 16.28 -15.55 1.14
CA ARG A 27 16.21 -14.55 0.08
C ARG A 27 14.76 -14.53 -0.38
N ALA A 28 14.11 -13.38 -0.20
CA ALA A 28 12.82 -13.11 -0.81
C ALA A 28 12.87 -13.53 -2.29
N PRO A 29 11.78 -14.09 -2.85
CA PRO A 29 11.73 -14.41 -4.27
C PRO A 29 12.15 -13.16 -5.04
N VAL A 30 13.17 -13.31 -5.88
CA VAL A 30 13.58 -12.28 -6.82
C VAL A 30 12.45 -12.17 -7.82
N LEU A 31 11.51 -11.27 -7.56
CA LEU A 31 10.57 -10.79 -8.56
C LEU A 31 11.45 -10.15 -9.64
N THR A 32 11.60 -10.85 -10.76
CA THR A 32 12.38 -10.34 -11.89
C THR A 32 11.63 -9.16 -12.47
N ASP A 33 12.06 -7.95 -12.08
CA ASP A 33 11.64 -6.66 -12.63
C ASP A 33 12.16 -6.54 -14.08
N GLU A 34 11.69 -7.40 -15.00
CA GLU A 34 11.92 -7.19 -16.43
C GLU A 34 11.03 -6.00 -16.88
N PRO A 35 11.62 -4.87 -17.32
CA PRO A 35 10.85 -3.70 -17.68
C PRO A 35 9.96 -4.00 -18.89
N VAL A 36 8.64 -3.87 -18.69
CA VAL A 36 7.68 -4.00 -19.79
C VAL A 36 7.76 -2.75 -20.66
N ALA A 37 8.61 -2.81 -21.70
CA ALA A 37 8.77 -1.74 -22.68
C ALA A 37 7.43 -1.40 -23.37
N GLY A 38 7.13 -0.11 -23.51
CA GLY A 38 6.15 0.38 -24.49
C GLY A 38 4.76 0.83 -23.99
N LEU A 39 4.54 1.00 -22.68
CA LEU A 39 3.35 1.70 -22.18
C LEU A 39 3.78 2.91 -21.35
N ALA A 40 3.34 4.10 -21.76
CA ALA A 40 3.47 5.29 -20.93
C ALA A 40 2.76 5.07 -19.58
N PRO A 41 3.38 5.43 -18.45
CA PRO A 41 2.81 5.23 -17.13
C PRO A 41 1.65 6.20 -16.90
N ALA A 42 0.44 5.78 -17.26
CA ALA A 42 -0.78 6.57 -17.06
C ALA A 42 -1.59 6.08 -15.87
N ALA A 43 -1.99 7.01 -15.00
CA ALA A 43 -2.94 6.75 -13.92
C ALA A 43 -4.28 6.25 -14.48
N ARG A 44 -4.94 5.33 -13.75
CA ARG A 44 -6.27 4.80 -14.07
C ARG A 44 -7.16 4.88 -12.85
N VAL A 45 -8.45 5.12 -13.06
CA VAL A 45 -9.45 5.20 -11.99
C VAL A 45 -10.56 4.21 -12.31
N ALA A 46 -11.05 3.52 -11.28
CA ALA A 46 -12.29 2.77 -11.29
C ALA A 46 -13.21 3.31 -10.18
N HIS A 47 -14.46 3.59 -10.50
CA HIS A 47 -15.44 4.16 -9.56
C HIS A 47 -16.26 3.04 -8.90
N LEU A 48 -15.72 2.41 -7.84
CA LEU A 48 -16.29 1.19 -7.27
C LEU A 48 -17.63 1.40 -6.55
N SER A 49 -17.92 2.62 -6.12
CA SER A 49 -19.19 3.00 -5.49
C SER A 49 -20.31 3.29 -6.49
N GLU A 50 -20.01 3.34 -7.79
CA GLU A 50 -21.05 3.43 -8.81
C GLU A 50 -21.87 2.12 -8.89
N GLN A 51 -23.10 2.23 -9.38
CA GLN A 51 -23.97 1.07 -9.54
C GLN A 51 -23.30 0.01 -10.43
N GLY A 52 -22.95 -1.14 -9.84
CA GLY A 52 -22.26 -2.23 -10.53
C GLY A 52 -20.73 -2.15 -10.53
N GLY A 53 -20.13 -1.21 -9.78
CA GLY A 53 -18.69 -1.19 -9.46
C GLY A 53 -17.75 -0.85 -10.62
N ASP A 54 -18.20 -0.05 -11.58
CA ASP A 54 -17.45 0.38 -12.77
C ASP A 54 -16.63 -0.75 -13.43
N PRO A 55 -17.32 -1.74 -14.04
CA PRO A 55 -16.66 -2.93 -14.57
C PRO A 55 -15.67 -2.62 -15.70
N VAL A 56 -15.87 -1.52 -16.42
CA VAL A 56 -14.99 -1.09 -17.52
C VAL A 56 -13.70 -0.47 -16.96
N GLY A 57 -13.83 0.48 -16.03
CA GLY A 57 -12.68 1.10 -15.35
C GLY A 57 -11.85 0.06 -14.60
N LEU A 58 -12.52 -0.82 -13.84
CA LEU A 58 -11.85 -1.90 -13.11
C LEU A 58 -11.12 -2.87 -14.04
N ALA A 59 -11.73 -3.31 -15.14
CA ALA A 59 -11.08 -4.20 -16.10
C ALA A 59 -9.84 -3.56 -16.74
N ALA A 60 -9.91 -2.28 -17.12
CA ALA A 60 -8.78 -1.55 -17.68
C ALA A 60 -7.63 -1.37 -16.68
N LEU A 61 -7.97 -1.04 -15.43
CA LEU A 61 -7.04 -0.91 -14.32
C LEU A 61 -6.35 -2.25 -14.01
N ARG A 62 -7.14 -3.31 -13.81
CA ARG A 62 -6.66 -4.68 -13.55
C ARG A 62 -5.75 -5.18 -14.68
N ALA A 63 -6.11 -4.97 -15.94
CA ALA A 63 -5.28 -5.37 -17.07
C ALA A 63 -3.90 -4.68 -17.08
N ALA A 64 -3.88 -3.37 -16.79
CA ALA A 64 -2.63 -2.62 -16.68
C ALA A 64 -1.79 -3.04 -15.48
N PHE A 65 -2.42 -3.35 -14.35
CA PHE A 65 -1.78 -3.85 -13.14
C PHE A 65 -1.11 -5.21 -13.37
N LYS A 66 -1.87 -6.21 -13.86
CA LYS A 66 -1.37 -7.56 -14.13
C LYS A 66 -0.22 -7.57 -15.13
N LYS A 67 -0.30 -6.71 -16.15
CA LYS A 67 0.76 -6.61 -17.17
C LYS A 67 2.08 -6.16 -16.56
N ARG A 68 2.06 -5.33 -15.51
CA ARG A 68 3.26 -4.75 -14.88
C ARG A 68 3.74 -5.53 -13.66
N ASN A 69 2.86 -6.29 -13.01
CA ASN A 69 3.16 -7.01 -11.78
C ASN A 69 2.83 -8.49 -11.97
N GLN A 70 3.81 -9.24 -12.50
CA GLN A 70 3.63 -10.66 -12.77
C GLN A 70 3.29 -11.42 -11.49
N GLY A 71 2.31 -12.32 -11.58
CA GLY A 71 1.82 -13.10 -10.44
C GLY A 71 0.86 -12.38 -9.52
N TYR A 72 0.64 -11.07 -9.71
CA TYR A 72 -0.40 -10.33 -9.01
C TYR A 72 -1.71 -10.29 -9.80
N ASP A 73 -2.82 -10.15 -9.07
CA ASP A 73 -4.12 -9.84 -9.62
C ASP A 73 -4.95 -9.03 -8.61
N LEU A 74 -6.06 -8.44 -9.05
CA LEU A 74 -7.05 -7.85 -8.15
C LEU A 74 -8.46 -8.02 -8.67
N GLU A 75 -9.42 -7.94 -7.76
CA GLU A 75 -10.85 -7.91 -8.07
C GLU A 75 -11.63 -7.04 -7.09
N TRP A 76 -12.81 -6.59 -7.52
CA TRP A 76 -13.83 -5.98 -6.67
C TRP A 76 -14.88 -7.04 -6.36
N VAL A 77 -15.21 -7.20 -5.08
CA VAL A 77 -16.24 -8.15 -4.62
C VAL A 77 -17.34 -7.36 -3.92
N ASP A 78 -18.52 -7.37 -4.54
CA ASP A 78 -19.71 -6.67 -4.06
C ASP A 78 -21.00 -7.42 -4.48
N PRO A 79 -21.82 -7.91 -3.54
CA PRO A 79 -21.53 -7.99 -2.10
C PRO A 79 -20.44 -9.02 -1.81
N LEU A 80 -19.65 -8.77 -0.77
CA LEU A 80 -18.73 -9.73 -0.17
C LEU A 80 -19.47 -10.62 0.82
N GLU A 81 -19.90 -11.79 0.35
CA GLU A 81 -20.49 -12.84 1.19
C GLU A 81 -19.46 -13.91 1.56
N GLN A 82 -18.57 -14.25 0.62
CA GLN A 82 -17.57 -15.29 0.80
C GLN A 82 -16.34 -15.04 -0.09
N LEU A 83 -15.16 -15.38 0.42
CA LEU A 83 -13.96 -15.64 -0.37
C LEU A 83 -13.60 -17.12 -0.23
N PRO A 84 -13.90 -17.96 -1.24
CA PRO A 84 -13.63 -19.40 -1.16
C PRO A 84 -12.12 -19.67 -1.11
N PRO A 85 -11.67 -20.85 -0.65
CA PRO A 85 -10.27 -21.25 -0.67
C PRO A 85 -9.61 -21.04 -2.04
N GLN A 86 -8.38 -20.52 -2.04
CA GLN A 86 -7.57 -20.34 -3.25
C GLN A 86 -6.15 -20.86 -3.02
N PRO A 87 -5.43 -21.32 -4.07
CA PRO A 87 -4.07 -21.84 -3.93
C PRO A 87 -3.02 -20.74 -3.66
N HIS A 88 -3.42 -19.47 -3.73
CA HIS A 88 -2.57 -18.32 -3.48
C HIS A 88 -3.17 -17.45 -2.38
N PRO A 89 -2.32 -16.75 -1.60
CA PRO A 89 -2.78 -15.84 -0.57
C PRO A 89 -3.47 -14.62 -1.18
N ARG A 90 -4.37 -14.03 -0.38
CA ARG A 90 -5.13 -12.83 -0.74
C ARG A 90 -5.13 -11.84 0.41
N VAL A 91 -5.19 -10.55 0.06
CA VAL A 91 -5.49 -9.48 1.01
C VAL A 91 -6.76 -8.77 0.56
N ALA A 92 -7.78 -8.80 1.39
CA ALA A 92 -9.05 -8.11 1.14
C ALA A 92 -9.09 -6.81 1.95
N PHE A 93 -9.25 -5.68 1.26
CA PHE A 93 -9.42 -4.36 1.87
C PHE A 93 -10.90 -4.00 1.89
N ILE A 94 -11.47 -3.85 3.08
CA ILE A 94 -12.88 -3.52 3.26
C ILE A 94 -13.11 -2.06 2.88
N GLN A 95 -14.03 -1.84 1.96
CA GLN A 95 -14.24 -0.54 1.31
C GLN A 95 -15.64 0.03 1.53
N ASP A 96 -16.66 -0.82 1.68
CA ASP A 96 -18.01 -0.36 2.03
C ASP A 96 -18.68 -1.32 3.02
N GLY A 97 -19.61 -0.79 3.80
CA GLY A 97 -20.40 -1.49 4.80
C GLY A 97 -19.70 -1.80 6.13
N ASP A 98 -20.42 -2.55 6.97
CA ASP A 98 -19.97 -3.14 8.22
C ASP A 98 -20.59 -4.54 8.42
N GLY A 99 -19.90 -5.39 9.18
CA GLY A 99 -20.36 -6.76 9.40
C GLY A 99 -19.42 -7.60 10.26
N GLU A 100 -19.63 -8.90 10.22
CA GLU A 100 -18.79 -9.89 10.89
C GLU A 100 -18.12 -10.80 9.86
N GLY A 101 -16.79 -10.90 9.91
CA GLY A 101 -16.00 -11.82 9.11
C GLY A 101 -15.58 -13.04 9.92
N THR A 102 -15.72 -14.21 9.31
CA THR A 102 -15.28 -15.49 9.85
C THR A 102 -14.28 -16.14 8.91
N LEU A 103 -13.05 -16.34 9.37
CA LEU A 103 -12.04 -17.11 8.66
C LEU A 103 -12.04 -18.58 9.13
N LEU A 104 -12.04 -19.50 8.17
CA LEU A 104 -11.77 -20.93 8.37
C LEU A 104 -10.36 -21.26 7.85
N ARG A 105 -9.51 -21.83 8.71
CA ARG A 105 -8.16 -22.26 8.31
C ARG A 105 -8.22 -23.42 7.32
N ALA A 106 -7.17 -23.57 6.50
CA ALA A 106 -7.09 -24.62 5.46
C ALA A 106 -7.27 -26.06 5.99
N SER A 107 -6.91 -26.35 7.25
CA SER A 107 -7.13 -27.67 7.86
C SER A 107 -8.58 -27.93 8.26
N GLY A 108 -9.42 -26.90 8.31
CA GLY A 108 -10.81 -26.96 8.79
C GLY A 108 -10.97 -26.96 10.32
N ASP A 109 -9.88 -27.07 11.08
CA ASP A 109 -9.94 -27.33 12.52
C ASP A 109 -10.04 -26.07 13.38
N SER A 110 -9.89 -24.89 12.80
CA SER A 110 -9.94 -23.63 13.55
C SER A 110 -10.62 -22.50 12.79
N ARG A 111 -11.38 -21.72 13.56
CA ARG A 111 -12.18 -20.59 13.12
C ARG A 111 -11.78 -19.36 13.91
N VAL A 112 -11.62 -18.23 13.23
CA VAL A 112 -11.39 -16.92 13.86
C VAL A 112 -12.44 -15.96 13.33
N THR A 113 -13.05 -15.17 14.22
CA THR A 113 -14.13 -14.25 13.88
C THR A 113 -13.80 -12.84 14.38
N SER A 114 -14.12 -11.81 13.61
CA SER A 114 -13.97 -10.41 13.98
C SER A 114 -15.05 -9.56 13.32
N GLY A 115 -15.44 -8.47 13.98
CA GLY A 115 -16.12 -7.37 13.29
C GLY A 115 -15.22 -6.78 12.20
N LEU A 116 -15.83 -6.34 11.11
CA LEU A 116 -15.20 -5.73 9.94
C LEU A 116 -15.94 -4.42 9.59
N ALA A 117 -15.16 -3.40 9.24
CA ALA A 117 -15.67 -2.13 8.73
C ALA A 117 -14.72 -1.52 7.70
N VAL A 118 -15.17 -0.48 6.99
CA VAL A 118 -14.34 0.28 6.04
C VAL A 118 -13.00 0.71 6.65
N GLY A 119 -11.90 0.35 5.99
CA GLY A 119 -10.54 0.60 6.51
C GLY A 119 -9.84 -0.63 7.07
N ASP A 120 -10.59 -1.69 7.39
CA ASP A 120 -10.02 -2.96 7.83
C ASP A 120 -9.44 -3.75 6.64
N ALA A 121 -8.45 -4.60 6.93
CA ALA A 121 -7.91 -5.56 5.98
C ALA A 121 -7.98 -6.99 6.53
N VAL A 122 -8.26 -7.95 5.66
CA VAL A 122 -8.25 -9.39 5.97
C VAL A 122 -7.12 -10.05 5.19
N LEU A 123 -6.22 -10.72 5.89
CA LEU A 123 -5.12 -11.48 5.33
C LEU A 123 -5.52 -12.96 5.28
N LEU A 124 -5.65 -13.52 4.07
CA LEU A 124 -6.03 -14.90 3.83
C LEU A 124 -4.81 -15.66 3.28
N HIS A 125 -4.30 -16.64 4.03
CA HIS A 125 -3.30 -17.57 3.51
C HIS A 125 -3.91 -18.48 2.43
N ALA A 126 -3.04 -19.13 1.66
CA ALA A 126 -3.48 -20.14 0.70
C ALA A 126 -4.32 -21.24 1.38
N GLY A 127 -5.43 -21.61 0.75
CA GLY A 127 -6.38 -22.60 1.24
C GLY A 127 -7.38 -22.09 2.29
N GLU A 128 -7.24 -20.86 2.78
CA GLU A 128 -8.17 -20.29 3.76
C GLU A 128 -9.43 -19.72 3.10
N GLU A 129 -10.54 -19.82 3.83
CA GLU A 129 -11.85 -19.33 3.45
C GLU A 129 -12.28 -18.21 4.37
N LEU A 130 -12.85 -17.14 3.81
CA LEU A 130 -13.56 -16.12 4.56
C LEU A 130 -15.05 -16.20 4.23
N THR A 131 -15.89 -16.23 5.25
CA THR A 131 -17.33 -16.01 5.15
C THR A 131 -17.67 -14.72 5.87
N VAL A 132 -18.62 -13.97 5.33
CA VAL A 132 -18.97 -12.64 5.81
C VAL A 132 -20.47 -12.56 6.01
N ALA A 133 -20.88 -12.06 7.16
CA ALA A 133 -22.25 -11.70 7.45
C ALA A 133 -22.35 -10.17 7.52
N GLY A 134 -23.15 -9.59 6.63
CA GLY A 134 -23.28 -8.13 6.47
C GLY A 134 -23.13 -7.73 5.01
N GLY A 135 -23.68 -6.57 4.63
CA GLY A 135 -23.54 -6.03 3.27
C GLY A 135 -22.20 -5.32 3.11
N LEU A 136 -21.12 -6.10 3.07
CA LEU A 136 -19.75 -5.59 2.92
C LEU A 136 -19.32 -5.62 1.46
N SER A 137 -18.35 -4.80 1.09
CA SER A 137 -17.70 -4.83 -0.22
C SER A 137 -16.20 -4.61 -0.08
N ALA A 138 -15.39 -5.27 -0.91
CA ALA A 138 -13.94 -5.26 -0.75
C ALA A 138 -13.16 -5.31 -2.07
N VAL A 139 -11.99 -4.66 -2.07
CA VAL A 139 -10.96 -4.86 -3.09
C VAL A 139 -10.05 -5.98 -2.63
N VAL A 140 -9.94 -7.05 -3.42
CA VAL A 140 -9.16 -8.24 -3.09
C VAL A 140 -7.94 -8.33 -3.98
N PHE A 141 -6.75 -8.27 -3.38
CA PHE A 141 -5.47 -8.50 -4.06
C PHE A 141 -5.09 -9.97 -3.97
N HIS A 142 -4.72 -10.55 -5.10
CA HIS A 142 -4.11 -11.88 -5.21
C HIS A 142 -2.60 -11.72 -5.32
N LEU A 143 -1.87 -12.49 -4.53
CA LEU A 143 -0.45 -12.23 -4.29
C LEU A 143 0.42 -13.43 -4.72
N PRO A 144 1.63 -13.18 -5.26
CA PRO A 144 2.54 -14.25 -5.68
C PRO A 144 3.35 -14.87 -4.54
N ALA A 145 3.41 -14.22 -3.36
CA ALA A 145 4.23 -14.65 -2.24
C ALA A 145 3.34 -14.98 -1.03
N ASP A 146 3.74 -15.99 -0.26
CA ASP A 146 3.05 -16.41 0.96
C ASP A 146 3.05 -15.30 2.02
N LEU A 147 1.95 -15.22 2.76
CA LEU A 147 1.86 -14.39 3.96
C LEU A 147 2.68 -15.04 5.09
N PRO A 148 3.55 -14.28 5.79
CA PRO A 148 4.23 -14.75 6.99
C PRO A 148 3.22 -15.24 8.05
N ALA A 149 3.53 -16.35 8.70
CA ALA A 149 2.62 -17.04 9.62
C ALA A 149 2.29 -16.22 10.88
N GLU A 150 3.14 -15.26 11.22
CA GLU A 150 3.00 -14.35 12.35
C GLU A 150 2.01 -13.20 12.10
N LEU A 151 1.61 -12.96 10.84
CA LEU A 151 0.68 -11.88 10.54
C LEU A 151 -0.72 -12.18 11.09
N PRO A 152 -1.42 -11.19 11.65
CA PRO A 152 -2.80 -11.38 12.10
C PRO A 152 -3.73 -11.53 10.90
N THR A 153 -4.74 -12.40 11.02
CA THR A 153 -5.79 -12.54 9.99
C THR A 153 -6.56 -11.25 9.76
N PHE A 154 -6.91 -10.53 10.83
CA PHE A 154 -7.69 -9.30 10.77
C PHE A 154 -6.82 -8.12 11.20
N VAL A 155 -6.56 -7.19 10.29
CA VAL A 155 -5.81 -5.96 10.54
C VAL A 155 -6.81 -4.81 10.62
N ARG A 156 -6.95 -4.23 11.82
CA ARG A 156 -7.97 -3.22 12.12
C ARG A 156 -7.30 -1.94 12.60
N PRO A 157 -6.89 -1.03 11.71
CA PRO A 157 -5.99 0.07 12.05
C PRO A 157 -6.52 0.99 13.14
N ASP A 158 -7.83 1.11 13.25
CA ASP A 158 -8.48 1.98 14.24
C ASP A 158 -8.74 1.30 15.60
N TRP A 159 -8.60 -0.02 15.67
CA TRP A 159 -8.92 -0.84 16.85
C TRP A 159 -7.69 -1.61 17.38
N ASP A 160 -6.63 -1.77 16.61
CA ASP A 160 -5.41 -2.46 17.02
C ASP A 160 -4.45 -1.48 17.71
N PRO A 161 -4.16 -1.63 19.01
CA PRO A 161 -3.30 -0.71 19.75
C PRO A 161 -1.84 -0.74 19.29
N ARG A 162 -1.44 -1.72 18.48
CA ARG A 162 -0.09 -1.79 17.88
C ARG A 162 0.05 -0.90 16.66
N ILE A 163 -1.08 -0.49 16.05
CA ILE A 163 -1.11 0.43 14.93
C ILE A 163 -1.40 1.82 15.47
N THR A 164 -0.36 2.65 15.54
CA THR A 164 -0.46 4.03 16.02
C THR A 164 -0.44 5.01 14.86
N ASP A 165 -0.91 6.24 15.12
CA ASP A 165 -0.74 7.35 14.19
C ASP A 165 0.76 7.69 14.07
N GLN A 166 1.26 7.76 12.84
CA GLN A 166 2.67 7.99 12.50
C GLN A 166 2.79 9.13 11.48
N PRO A 167 3.25 10.34 11.85
CA PRO A 167 3.44 11.42 10.89
C PRO A 167 4.49 11.04 9.82
N GLY A 168 4.42 11.69 8.66
CA GLY A 168 5.36 11.52 7.55
C GLY A 168 4.72 11.00 6.26
N GLY A 169 5.54 10.88 5.21
CA GLY A 169 5.08 10.56 3.86
C GLY A 169 4.03 11.57 3.38
N CYS A 170 2.84 11.09 3.02
CA CYS A 170 1.70 11.90 2.58
C CYS A 170 0.95 12.63 3.71
N ALA A 171 1.38 12.54 4.97
CA ALA A 171 0.75 13.20 6.11
C ALA A 171 1.79 13.80 7.07
N GLU A 172 2.38 14.94 6.68
CA GLU A 172 3.46 15.61 7.42
C GLU A 172 2.96 16.54 8.55
N GLU A 173 1.65 16.69 8.70
CA GLU A 173 1.02 17.66 9.62
C GLU A 173 0.96 17.20 11.09
N THR A 174 0.91 18.17 12.01
CA THR A 174 0.70 17.89 13.44
C THR A 174 -0.71 17.35 13.65
N GLY A 175 -0.85 16.10 14.13
CA GLY A 175 -2.12 15.39 14.20
C GLY A 175 -2.43 14.52 12.97
N ALA A 176 -1.42 14.23 12.15
CA ALA A 176 -1.50 13.32 11.02
C ALA A 176 -2.15 11.98 11.42
N TYR A 177 -3.25 11.66 10.76
CA TYR A 177 -3.81 10.32 10.76
C TYR A 177 -3.10 9.52 9.67
N ARG A 178 -2.13 8.67 10.07
CA ARG A 178 -1.45 7.73 9.19
C ARG A 178 -1.13 6.46 9.97
N ARG A 179 -1.84 5.40 9.62
CA ARG A 179 -1.82 4.11 10.32
C ARG A 179 -1.29 3.05 9.38
N ILE A 180 -0.19 2.40 9.76
CA ILE A 180 0.53 1.48 8.88
C ILE A 180 0.04 0.07 9.14
N LEU A 181 -0.66 -0.49 8.16
CA LEU A 181 -1.31 -1.81 8.24
C LEU A 181 -0.31 -2.91 7.89
N LEU A 182 0.48 -2.70 6.83
CA LEU A 182 1.50 -3.64 6.36
C LEU A 182 2.71 -2.84 5.87
N THR A 183 3.91 -3.23 6.27
CA THR A 183 5.15 -2.49 6.01
C THR A 183 6.28 -3.37 5.46
N TRP A 184 7.26 -2.74 4.83
CA TRP A 184 8.49 -3.39 4.37
C TRP A 184 9.52 -3.55 5.49
N GLU A 185 9.55 -2.59 6.41
CA GLU A 185 10.57 -2.45 7.45
C GLU A 185 9.99 -2.56 8.86
N PRO A 186 10.66 -3.29 9.76
CA PRO A 186 10.21 -3.47 11.15
C PRO A 186 10.14 -2.16 11.94
N ASP A 187 10.99 -1.18 11.62
CA ASP A 187 11.06 0.10 12.33
C ASP A 187 9.87 1.02 12.04
N VAL A 188 9.10 0.70 10.98
CA VAL A 188 7.98 1.51 10.51
C VAL A 188 6.65 1.02 11.08
N GLY A 189 6.49 -0.28 11.33
CA GLY A 189 5.23 -0.84 11.81
C GLY A 189 5.32 -2.32 12.17
N PRO A 190 4.30 -2.85 12.87
CA PRO A 190 4.38 -4.16 13.51
C PRO A 190 4.22 -5.34 12.54
N PHE A 191 3.66 -5.12 11.35
CA PHE A 191 3.25 -6.19 10.43
C PHE A 191 4.05 -6.11 9.13
N ILE A 192 5.04 -6.98 9.00
CA ILE A 192 6.01 -6.94 7.90
C ILE A 192 5.54 -7.84 6.77
N TYR A 193 5.33 -7.27 5.58
CA TYR A 193 4.98 -8.04 4.39
C TYR A 193 5.52 -7.38 3.12
N ARG A 194 6.58 -7.93 2.53
CA ARG A 194 7.30 -7.29 1.40
C ARG A 194 6.69 -7.51 0.02
N ALA A 195 5.55 -8.20 -0.07
CA ALA A 195 4.85 -8.41 -1.33
C ALA A 195 3.58 -7.53 -1.46
N LEU A 196 3.17 -6.86 -0.38
CA LEU A 196 2.22 -5.76 -0.42
C LEU A 196 2.38 -4.90 0.84
N ASN A 197 2.44 -3.58 0.72
CA ASN A 197 2.31 -2.68 1.87
C ASN A 197 1.01 -1.90 1.81
N ALA A 198 0.55 -1.48 2.98
CA ALA A 198 -0.66 -0.69 3.09
C ALA A 198 -0.56 0.24 4.29
N HIS A 199 -1.02 1.46 4.11
CA HIS A 199 -1.30 2.36 5.22
C HIS A 199 -2.58 3.15 4.96
N ARG A 200 -3.33 3.43 6.01
CA ARG A 200 -4.52 4.27 5.95
C ARG A 200 -4.15 5.67 6.39
N VAL A 201 -4.36 6.65 5.53
CA VAL A 201 -3.80 8.00 5.71
C VAL A 201 -4.78 9.08 5.30
N ARG A 202 -4.79 10.17 6.08
CA ARG A 202 -5.40 11.44 5.69
C ARG A 202 -4.37 12.31 4.98
N ILE A 203 -4.67 12.66 3.74
CA ILE A 203 -3.81 13.44 2.86
C ILE A 203 -4.46 14.80 2.65
N THR A 204 -3.91 15.82 3.33
CA THR A 204 -4.33 17.22 3.14
C THR A 204 -3.58 17.82 1.96
N ASP A 205 -2.27 17.66 1.95
CA ASP A 205 -1.37 18.10 0.91
C ASP A 205 -0.09 17.24 0.97
N SER A 206 0.02 16.25 0.10
CA SER A 206 1.27 15.48 -0.01
C SER A 206 2.30 16.29 -0.80
N PHE A 207 3.58 15.97 -0.63
CA PHE A 207 4.57 16.43 -1.60
C PHE A 207 4.40 15.69 -2.94
N THR A 208 4.89 16.30 -4.03
CA THR A 208 4.77 15.76 -5.38
C THR A 208 5.94 14.84 -5.68
N HIS A 209 5.66 13.59 -6.04
CA HIS A 209 6.70 12.58 -6.23
C HIS A 209 6.31 11.51 -7.24
N TYR A 210 7.26 10.65 -7.58
CA TYR A 210 7.02 9.41 -8.32
C TYR A 210 7.88 8.27 -7.77
N HIS A 211 7.50 7.03 -8.10
CA HIS A 211 8.30 5.84 -7.83
C HIS A 211 9.04 5.44 -9.11
N PRO A 212 10.37 5.26 -9.11
CA PRO A 212 11.12 4.98 -10.33
C PRO A 212 10.70 3.64 -10.95
N VAL A 213 10.80 3.53 -12.28
CA VAL A 213 10.47 2.28 -12.99
C VAL A 213 11.36 1.14 -12.51
N ASP A 214 12.66 1.41 -12.43
CA ASP A 214 13.63 0.46 -11.92
C ASP A 214 13.73 0.60 -10.40
N GLY A 215 13.50 -0.50 -9.69
CA GLY A 215 13.63 -0.54 -8.24
C GLY A 215 12.45 0.03 -7.44
N GLY A 216 11.53 0.79 -8.07
CA GLY A 216 10.34 1.33 -7.41
C GLY A 216 9.16 0.36 -7.34
N PHE A 217 7.97 0.91 -7.10
CA PHE A 217 6.73 0.15 -6.87
C PHE A 217 5.52 0.88 -7.45
N ASP A 218 4.48 0.10 -7.74
CA ASP A 218 3.19 0.66 -8.13
C ASP A 218 2.38 0.99 -6.86
N GLU A 219 1.50 1.99 -6.95
CA GLU A 219 0.69 2.47 -5.84
C GLU A 219 -0.81 2.51 -6.21
N PHE A 220 -1.66 2.33 -5.21
CA PHE A 220 -3.09 2.50 -5.33
C PHE A 220 -3.62 3.45 -4.25
N TYR A 221 -4.57 4.29 -4.62
CA TYR A 221 -5.43 5.00 -3.68
C TYR A 221 -6.77 4.31 -3.66
N LEU A 222 -7.12 3.70 -2.54
CA LEU A 222 -8.47 3.24 -2.27
C LEU A 222 -9.17 4.28 -1.40
N VAL A 223 -9.99 5.13 -2.03
CA VAL A 223 -10.52 6.37 -1.45
C VAL A 223 -11.73 6.08 -0.56
N GLN A 224 -11.68 6.52 0.70
CA GLN A 224 -12.69 6.21 1.71
C GLN A 224 -13.50 7.43 2.13
N MET A 225 -12.87 8.59 2.17
CA MET A 225 -13.55 9.87 2.41
C MET A 225 -12.86 10.97 1.61
N VAL A 226 -13.63 11.99 1.23
CA VAL A 226 -13.12 13.17 0.52
C VAL A 226 -13.72 14.42 1.14
N GLN A 227 -12.91 15.47 1.28
CA GLN A 227 -13.37 16.82 1.60
C GLN A 227 -13.65 17.59 0.30
N PRO A 228 -14.42 18.70 0.35
CA PRO A 228 -14.64 19.53 -0.83
C PRO A 228 -13.31 20.02 -1.44
N GLY A 229 -13.15 19.80 -2.75
CA GLY A 229 -11.93 20.19 -3.48
C GLY A 229 -10.81 19.15 -3.45
N ALA A 230 -11.03 18.01 -2.80
CA ALA A 230 -10.12 16.87 -2.80
C ALA A 230 -9.87 16.35 -4.23
N ARG A 231 -8.59 16.19 -4.58
CA ARG A 231 -8.16 15.80 -5.92
C ARG A 231 -6.79 15.15 -5.89
N LEU A 232 -6.50 14.38 -6.94
CA LEU A 232 -5.18 13.86 -7.24
C LEU A 232 -4.61 14.59 -8.45
N LEU A 233 -3.41 15.15 -8.31
CA LEU A 233 -2.61 15.59 -9.44
C LEU A 233 -1.78 14.42 -9.93
N THR A 234 -1.68 14.23 -11.24
CA THR A 234 -0.88 13.16 -11.84
C THR A 234 -0.13 13.63 -13.09
N SER A 235 1.00 12.99 -13.42
CA SER A 235 1.72 13.20 -14.68
C SER A 235 2.49 11.97 -15.11
N ASP A 236 2.57 11.75 -16.42
CA ASP A 236 3.44 10.78 -17.08
C ASP A 236 4.70 11.44 -17.68
N GLN A 237 4.89 12.74 -17.44
CA GLN A 237 5.94 13.57 -18.05
C GLN A 237 7.17 13.77 -17.14
N VAL A 238 7.65 12.70 -16.49
CA VAL A 238 8.81 12.75 -15.57
C VAL A 238 9.99 13.49 -16.19
N ALA A 239 10.41 13.07 -17.38
CA ALA A 239 11.58 13.65 -18.06
C ALA A 239 11.42 15.15 -18.39
N ARG A 240 10.18 15.64 -18.57
CA ARG A 240 9.94 17.07 -18.81
C ARG A 240 9.95 17.85 -17.51
N ILE A 241 9.42 17.28 -16.43
CA ILE A 241 9.44 17.93 -15.12
C ILE A 241 10.88 17.99 -14.59
N GLU A 242 11.69 16.94 -14.75
CA GLU A 242 13.10 16.92 -14.31
C GLU A 242 14.05 17.79 -15.16
N ASP A 243 13.59 18.29 -16.32
CA ASP A 243 14.30 19.24 -17.18
C ASP A 243 13.62 20.63 -17.15
N PRO A 244 13.76 21.39 -16.05
CA PRO A 244 13.02 22.63 -15.86
C PRO A 244 13.35 23.70 -16.91
N GLU A 245 14.55 23.68 -17.49
CA GLU A 245 15.00 24.61 -18.54
C GLU A 245 14.32 24.34 -19.88
N GLY A 246 14.01 23.08 -20.17
CA GLY A 246 13.43 22.66 -21.44
C GLY A 246 11.93 22.92 -21.59
N VAL A 247 11.22 23.28 -20.51
CA VAL A 247 9.75 23.44 -20.51
C VAL A 247 9.33 24.83 -21.03
N SER A 248 8.38 24.91 -21.95
CA SER A 248 7.75 26.16 -22.36
C SER A 248 6.56 26.55 -21.48
N ALA A 249 6.16 27.83 -21.50
CA ALA A 249 4.94 28.29 -20.82
C ALA A 249 3.67 27.56 -21.30
N ALA A 250 3.61 27.17 -22.57
CA ALA A 250 2.49 26.39 -23.11
C ALA A 250 2.48 24.97 -22.51
N GLU A 251 3.62 24.29 -22.46
CA GLU A 251 3.74 22.95 -21.89
C GLU A 251 3.47 22.93 -20.38
N ALA A 252 3.88 23.97 -19.65
CA ALA A 252 3.64 24.07 -18.21
C ALA A 252 2.15 23.87 -17.86
N THR A 253 1.22 24.37 -18.68
CA THR A 253 -0.22 24.25 -18.42
C THR A 253 -0.76 22.81 -18.51
N THR A 254 0.00 21.89 -19.11
CA THR A 254 -0.41 20.49 -19.33
C THR A 254 0.48 19.49 -18.59
N LEU A 255 1.47 19.94 -17.83
CA LEU A 255 2.38 19.05 -17.10
C LEU A 255 1.66 18.18 -16.07
N LEU A 256 0.65 18.72 -15.39
CA LEU A 256 -0.10 18.01 -14.35
C LEU A 256 -1.57 17.91 -14.74
N LYS A 257 -2.11 16.68 -14.71
CA LYS A 257 -3.54 16.42 -14.84
C LYS A 257 -4.17 16.40 -13.45
N SER A 258 -5.25 17.15 -13.28
CA SER A 258 -6.06 17.13 -12.07
C SER A 258 -7.25 16.17 -12.22
N THR A 259 -7.42 15.27 -11.27
CA THR A 259 -8.56 14.34 -11.18
C THR A 259 -9.25 14.51 -9.84
N SER A 260 -10.52 14.91 -9.84
CA SER A 260 -11.35 14.93 -8.63
C SER A 260 -11.53 13.51 -8.10
N LEU A 261 -11.59 13.37 -6.77
CA LEU A 261 -11.75 12.07 -6.11
C LEU A 261 -13.14 11.96 -5.46
N SER A 262 -13.66 10.74 -5.42
CA SER A 262 -14.89 10.36 -4.74
C SER A 262 -14.67 9.14 -3.83
N PRO A 263 -15.45 8.98 -2.74
CA PRO A 263 -15.42 7.75 -1.95
C PRO A 263 -15.77 6.54 -2.83
N GLY A 264 -15.01 5.46 -2.72
CA GLY A 264 -15.13 4.29 -3.60
C GLY A 264 -14.24 4.33 -4.83
N ASP A 265 -13.53 5.43 -5.10
CA ASP A 265 -12.54 5.42 -6.18
C ASP A 265 -11.36 4.49 -5.83
N LEU A 266 -11.02 3.61 -6.77
CA LEU A 266 -9.74 2.91 -6.80
C LEU A 266 -8.87 3.53 -7.89
N VAL A 267 -7.86 4.29 -7.48
CA VAL A 267 -6.87 4.87 -8.40
C VAL A 267 -5.66 3.98 -8.43
N TYR A 268 -5.19 3.62 -9.63
CA TYR A 268 -3.95 2.90 -9.85
C TYR A 268 -2.91 3.84 -10.46
N LEU A 269 -1.75 3.90 -9.81
CA LEU A 269 -0.59 4.70 -10.13
C LEU A 269 0.60 3.77 -10.43
N PRO A 270 0.87 3.49 -11.71
CA PRO A 270 2.05 2.70 -12.05
C PRO A 270 3.33 3.47 -11.70
N ARG A 271 4.40 2.76 -11.34
CA ARG A 271 5.75 3.34 -11.22
C ARG A 271 6.11 4.17 -12.47
N GLY A 272 6.71 5.33 -12.25
CA GLY A 272 6.96 6.38 -13.23
C GLY A 272 5.82 7.39 -13.38
N THR A 273 4.72 7.25 -12.65
CA THR A 273 3.67 8.27 -12.58
C THR A 273 3.95 9.24 -11.42
N ILE A 274 4.12 10.52 -11.75
CA ILE A 274 4.15 11.60 -10.76
C ILE A 274 2.75 11.76 -10.20
N HIS A 275 2.64 11.95 -8.89
CA HIS A 275 1.38 12.17 -8.22
C HIS A 275 1.48 13.05 -6.97
N ARG A 276 0.34 13.65 -6.60
CA ARG A 276 0.17 14.46 -5.39
C ARG A 276 -1.29 14.47 -4.96
N GLY A 277 -1.57 14.11 -3.71
CA GLY A 277 -2.90 14.24 -3.12
C GLY A 277 -3.11 15.63 -2.52
N LEU A 278 -4.26 16.23 -2.80
CA LEU A 278 -4.63 17.57 -2.33
C LEU A 278 -6.04 17.60 -1.78
N GLY A 279 -6.28 18.49 -0.82
CA GLY A 279 -7.62 18.96 -0.45
C GLY A 279 -8.36 18.06 0.53
N GLY A 280 -7.69 17.14 1.23
CA GLY A 280 -8.29 16.37 2.32
C GLY A 280 -8.95 15.06 1.86
N VAL A 281 -8.13 14.04 1.63
CA VAL A 281 -8.56 12.68 1.27
C VAL A 281 -8.25 11.73 2.42
N LEU A 282 -9.15 10.84 2.78
CA LEU A 282 -8.82 9.64 3.56
C LEU A 282 -8.77 8.46 2.58
N ALA A 283 -7.61 7.82 2.46
CA ALA A 283 -7.43 6.66 1.60
C ALA A 283 -6.64 5.57 2.30
N GLN A 284 -6.85 4.33 1.87
CA GLN A 284 -5.83 3.30 2.01
C GLN A 284 -4.89 3.39 0.82
N ILE A 285 -3.63 3.69 1.10
CA ILE A 285 -2.54 3.66 0.13
C ILE A 285 -1.95 2.27 0.16
N ILE A 286 -1.97 1.60 -0.98
CA ILE A 286 -1.55 0.21 -1.14
C ILE A 286 -0.43 0.18 -2.17
N THR A 287 0.70 -0.45 -1.85
CA THR A 287 1.85 -0.51 -2.76
C THR A 287 2.26 -1.95 -3.06
N VAL A 288 2.65 -2.19 -4.31
CA VAL A 288 3.01 -3.51 -4.85
C VAL A 288 4.32 -3.41 -5.64
N PRO A 289 5.32 -4.28 -5.38
CA PRO A 289 5.36 -5.32 -4.35
C PRO A 289 5.43 -4.78 -2.91
N GLY A 290 5.61 -3.48 -2.70
CA GLY A 290 5.63 -2.88 -1.38
C GLY A 290 6.50 -1.63 -1.40
N PHE A 291 6.42 -0.82 -0.35
CA PHE A 291 7.18 0.41 -0.23
C PHE A 291 8.66 0.07 0.00
N ARG A 292 9.45 0.13 -1.06
CA ARG A 292 10.91 -0.01 -0.97
C ARG A 292 11.49 1.33 -0.53
N PRO A 293 12.17 1.41 0.62
CA PRO A 293 12.78 2.66 1.09
C PRO A 293 13.76 3.23 0.07
N GLY A 294 13.80 4.56 -0.05
CA GLY A 294 14.64 5.27 -1.02
C GLY A 294 14.09 5.28 -2.45
N ALA A 295 12.86 4.79 -2.68
CA ALA A 295 12.24 4.72 -4.00
C ALA A 295 11.08 5.70 -4.19
N GLU A 296 11.02 6.78 -3.38
CA GLU A 296 10.09 7.89 -3.53
C GLU A 296 10.87 9.16 -3.89
N ILE A 297 10.75 9.63 -5.14
CA ILE A 297 11.54 10.74 -5.69
C ILE A 297 10.67 11.99 -5.82
N GLY A 298 10.95 12.99 -4.98
CA GLY A 298 10.23 14.27 -4.95
C GLY A 298 10.67 15.24 -6.05
N VAL A 299 9.69 15.87 -6.71
CA VAL A 299 9.90 16.75 -7.88
C VAL A 299 9.43 18.19 -7.66
N ASP A 300 9.01 18.54 -6.44
CA ASP A 300 8.51 19.90 -6.13
C ASP A 300 9.54 21.00 -6.42
N HIS A 301 10.83 20.73 -6.21
CA HIS A 301 11.91 21.66 -6.53
C HIS A 301 12.03 21.97 -8.02
N HIS A 302 11.75 20.99 -8.88
CA HIS A 302 11.70 21.20 -10.31
C HIS A 302 10.44 21.98 -10.73
N LEU A 303 9.28 21.66 -10.15
CA LEU A 303 8.03 22.38 -10.39
C LEU A 303 8.15 23.86 -10.00
N GLN A 304 8.78 24.13 -8.86
CA GLN A 304 9.12 25.50 -8.44
C GLN A 304 10.06 26.17 -9.46
N ALA A 305 11.15 25.52 -9.86
CA ALA A 305 12.10 26.08 -10.81
C ALA A 305 11.45 26.43 -12.16
N ILE A 306 10.54 25.59 -12.67
CA ILE A 306 9.76 25.87 -13.88
C ILE A 306 8.89 27.11 -13.67
N ALA A 307 8.14 27.18 -12.56
CA ALA A 307 7.26 28.29 -12.25
C ALA A 307 8.00 29.62 -12.14
N GLU A 308 9.13 29.63 -11.43
CA GLU A 308 9.96 30.83 -11.24
C GLU A 308 10.58 31.31 -12.56
N ARG A 309 11.20 30.40 -13.33
CA ARG A 309 11.84 30.73 -14.61
C ARG A 309 10.84 31.31 -15.62
N LEU A 310 9.62 30.77 -15.64
CA LEU A 310 8.56 31.20 -16.56
C LEU A 310 7.71 32.36 -16.03
N GLY A 311 7.91 32.80 -14.77
CA GLY A 311 7.12 33.84 -14.14
C GLY A 311 5.63 33.48 -14.01
N LEU A 312 5.33 32.21 -13.70
CA LEU A 312 3.95 31.74 -13.54
C LEU A 312 3.36 32.21 -12.22
N GLU A 313 2.16 32.79 -12.26
CA GLU A 313 1.47 33.34 -11.08
C GLU A 313 -0.02 32.97 -11.06
N GLY A 314 -0.64 33.10 -9.88
CA GLY A 314 -2.08 32.93 -9.69
C GLY A 314 -2.61 31.58 -10.19
N GLY A 315 -3.68 31.60 -10.97
CA GLY A 315 -4.28 30.37 -11.54
C GLY A 315 -3.44 29.67 -12.61
N GLY A 316 -2.34 30.28 -13.07
CA GLY A 316 -1.36 29.67 -13.98
C GLY A 316 -0.15 29.07 -13.27
N LEU A 317 -0.05 29.22 -11.94
CA LEU A 317 1.04 28.68 -11.16
C LEU A 317 0.99 27.14 -11.18
N LEU A 318 2.13 26.53 -11.52
CA LEU A 318 2.31 25.08 -11.35
C LEU A 318 2.25 24.76 -9.85
N PRO A 319 1.32 23.88 -9.41
CA PRO A 319 1.22 23.55 -8.00
C PRO A 319 2.42 22.71 -7.56
N TYR A 320 3.17 23.19 -6.58
CA TYR A 320 4.24 22.47 -5.87
C TYR A 320 4.03 22.54 -4.36
N HIS A 321 4.67 21.65 -3.61
CA HIS A 321 4.62 21.60 -2.15
C HIS A 321 5.76 22.43 -1.57
N GLU A 322 5.42 23.54 -0.92
CA GLU A 322 6.39 24.57 -0.51
C GLU A 322 7.49 24.01 0.41
N ALA A 323 7.14 23.17 1.39
CA ALA A 323 8.14 22.60 2.29
C ALA A 323 9.08 21.59 1.61
N ALA A 324 8.69 21.02 0.47
CA ALA A 324 9.47 20.05 -0.30
C ALA A 324 10.17 20.67 -1.52
N SER A 325 9.92 21.93 -1.85
CA SER A 325 10.42 22.55 -3.08
C SER A 325 11.83 23.11 -2.95
N GLY A 326 12.35 23.27 -1.74
CA GLY A 326 13.71 23.81 -1.52
C GLY A 326 14.86 22.89 -1.97
N ARG A 327 14.62 21.59 -2.15
CA ARG A 327 15.65 20.61 -2.57
C ARG A 327 15.02 19.29 -3.04
N ALA A 328 15.82 18.44 -3.69
CA ALA A 328 15.44 17.07 -3.96
C ALA A 328 15.12 16.32 -2.66
N VAL A 329 13.96 15.65 -2.65
CA VAL A 329 13.51 14.76 -1.58
C VAL A 329 13.61 13.34 -2.11
N VAL A 330 14.31 12.47 -1.39
CA VAL A 330 14.33 11.02 -1.65
C VAL A 330 14.00 10.33 -0.34
N LYS A 331 12.92 9.55 -0.32
CA LYS A 331 12.44 8.81 0.84
C LYS A 331 12.33 7.33 0.52
#